data_AF-A0AAV8AFN7-F1
#
_entry.id   AF-A0AAV8AFN7-F1
#
_cell.length_a   1.000
_cell.length_b   1.000
_cell.length_c   1.000
_cell.angle_alpha   90.00
_cell.angle_beta   90.00
_cell.angle_gamma   90.00
#
_symmetry.space_group_name_H-M   'P 1'
#
loop_
_entity.id
_entity.type
_entity.pdbx_description
1 polymer ?
#
loop_
_entity_poly.entity_id
_entity_poly.type
_entity_poly.pdbx_seq_one_letter_code
_entity_poly.pdbx_strand_id
1 'polypeptide(L)'
;MINTKKVDLIIVFLSVLALFTFASTTEYCDLEGKISIPMKRRPDQVRIILNGGEHITFSLRNGDFKFALLKSGIYFLEVDSPDYIFAPIKVDVCTKGKAIRAKTADETFQSVKHPLKLLPYGPKIYYEKEPPFNLFKIFKSPLGIVAILALFTILILPKITSNIDQEELQNLQQQREASNFVTNYWDTSFLQCLSDIPICLKTIFCPCLVLAGNKAGADERECNLCDCLCCPREYFTRQQIRSKYGFEESVLMDCLMTTPPLLMLALCQDARELKARKDMK
;
A
#
# COMPACT_ATOMS: atom_id res chain seq x y z
N MET A 1 -3.81 49.41 67.81
CA MET A 1 -4.71 48.24 68.00
C MET A 1 -5.63 48.14 66.80
N ILE A 2 -5.40 47.17 65.91
CA ILE A 2 -6.27 46.95 64.75
C ILE A 2 -7.59 46.37 65.26
N ASN A 3 -8.71 46.96 64.86
CA ASN A 3 -10.05 46.58 65.32
C ASN A 3 -10.42 45.19 64.74
N THR A 4 -10.23 44.14 65.53
CA THR A 4 -10.44 42.74 65.16
C THR A 4 -11.85 42.48 64.59
N LYS A 5 -12.88 43.17 65.11
CA LYS A 5 -14.26 43.05 64.62
C LYS A 5 -14.46 43.50 63.17
N LYS A 6 -13.68 44.50 62.69
CA LYS A 6 -13.74 44.93 61.29
C LYS A 6 -13.05 43.92 60.36
N VAL A 7 -11.99 43.28 60.83
CA VAL A 7 -11.27 42.26 60.07
C VAL A 7 -12.12 41.00 59.92
N ASP A 8 -12.79 40.56 60.98
CA ASP A 8 -13.70 39.41 60.94
C ASP A 8 -14.90 39.66 60.00
N LEU A 9 -15.47 40.88 60.02
CA LEU A 9 -16.57 41.24 59.13
C LEU A 9 -16.14 41.26 57.65
N ILE A 10 -14.92 41.73 57.37
CA ILE A 10 -14.37 41.73 56.00
C ILE A 10 -14.07 40.31 55.53
N ILE A 11 -13.55 39.43 56.40
CA ILE A 11 -13.29 38.03 56.07
C ILE A 11 -14.61 37.28 55.82
N VAL A 12 -15.63 37.49 56.65
CA VAL A 12 -16.96 36.91 56.43
C VAL A 12 -17.55 37.45 55.13
N PHE A 13 -17.47 38.75 54.87
CA PHE A 13 -17.97 39.34 53.62
C PHE A 13 -17.24 38.80 52.38
N LEU A 14 -15.91 38.67 52.42
CA LEU A 14 -15.12 38.08 51.35
C LEU A 14 -15.43 36.59 51.15
N SER A 15 -15.67 35.83 52.23
CA SER A 15 -16.06 34.42 52.13
C SER A 15 -17.46 34.24 51.54
N VAL A 16 -18.41 35.12 51.88
CA VAL A 16 -19.77 35.12 51.30
C VAL A 16 -19.72 35.58 49.84
N LEU A 17 -18.87 36.56 49.50
CA LEU A 17 -18.66 36.97 48.12
C LEU A 17 -18.03 35.86 47.27
N ALA A 18 -17.06 35.12 47.84
CA ALA A 18 -16.43 33.96 47.20
C ALA A 18 -17.40 32.78 47.01
N LEU A 19 -18.38 32.61 47.91
CA LEU A 19 -19.48 31.65 47.73
C LEU A 19 -20.46 32.11 46.64
N PHE A 20 -20.67 33.42 46.48
CA PHE A 20 -21.56 33.98 45.47
C PHE A 20 -20.95 33.94 44.05
N THR A 21 -19.62 34.02 43.91
CA THR A 21 -18.94 33.97 42.60
C THR A 21 -18.85 32.57 41.98
N PHE A 22 -19.16 31.50 42.74
CA PHE A 22 -19.15 30.12 42.22
C PHE A 22 -20.52 29.59 41.78
N ALA A 23 -21.61 30.34 41.97
CA ALA A 23 -22.93 29.97 41.48
C ALA A 23 -23.10 30.33 40.00
N SER A 24 -22.27 29.76 39.12
CA SER A 24 -22.56 29.76 37.69
C SER A 24 -23.64 28.69 37.43
N THR A 25 -24.87 29.15 37.19
CA THR A 25 -25.98 28.28 36.78
C THR A 25 -25.68 27.73 35.39
N THR A 26 -25.07 26.55 35.33
CA THR A 26 -24.89 25.81 34.08
C THR A 26 -26.26 25.24 33.68
N GLU A 27 -26.83 25.76 32.60
CA GLU A 27 -28.04 25.19 32.02
C GLU A 27 -27.68 23.87 31.34
N TYR A 28 -28.47 22.84 31.63
CA TYR A 28 -28.37 21.52 30.98
C TYR A 28 -29.59 21.32 30.09
N CYS A 29 -29.37 20.88 28.84
CA CYS A 29 -30.45 20.46 27.95
C CYS A 29 -30.18 19.08 27.35
N ASP A 30 -31.27 18.48 26.87
CA ASP A 30 -31.20 17.26 26.09
C ASP A 30 -31.17 17.60 24.59
N LEU A 31 -30.33 16.90 23.84
CA LEU A 31 -30.27 16.95 22.39
C LEU A 31 -30.89 15.67 21.83
N GLU A 32 -32.01 15.81 21.12
CA GLU A 32 -32.67 14.69 20.45
C GLU A 32 -32.63 14.87 18.93
N GLY A 33 -32.42 13.75 18.23
CA GLY A 33 -32.38 13.70 16.78
C GLY A 33 -32.77 12.34 16.23
N LYS A 34 -32.93 12.30 14.91
CA LYS A 34 -33.30 11.11 14.15
C LYS A 34 -32.42 10.99 12.90
N ILE A 35 -31.81 9.83 12.73
CA ILE A 35 -31.03 9.46 11.55
C ILE A 35 -31.96 8.79 10.55
N SER A 36 -32.01 9.31 9.33
CA SER A 36 -32.82 8.74 8.24
C SER A 36 -31.93 8.03 7.23
N ILE A 37 -31.74 6.72 7.43
CA ILE A 37 -31.00 5.86 6.49
C ILE A 37 -31.97 5.28 5.46
N PRO A 38 -31.63 5.30 4.14
CA PRO A 38 -32.49 4.68 3.13
C PRO A 38 -32.70 3.18 3.42
N MET A 39 -33.95 2.73 3.27
CA MET A 39 -34.58 1.50 3.85
C MET A 39 -33.87 0.15 3.63
N LYS A 40 -32.73 0.09 2.94
CA LYS A 40 -32.01 -1.18 2.68
C LYS A 40 -31.12 -1.65 3.85
N ARG A 41 -30.82 -0.79 4.82
CA ARG A 41 -29.91 -1.10 5.93
C ARG A 41 -30.52 -0.72 7.28
N ARG A 42 -30.09 -1.45 8.31
CA ARG A 42 -30.51 -1.30 9.70
C ARG A 42 -29.87 -0.02 10.29
N PRO A 43 -30.66 0.90 10.88
CA PRO A 43 -30.12 2.10 11.49
C PRO A 43 -29.62 1.86 12.93
N ASP A 44 -29.78 0.65 13.50
CA ASP A 44 -29.16 0.26 14.76
C ASP A 44 -27.63 0.18 14.61
N GLN A 45 -26.89 0.61 15.64
CA GLN A 45 -25.42 0.60 15.74
C GLN A 45 -24.68 1.74 15.01
N VAL A 46 -25.35 2.82 14.64
CA VAL A 46 -24.65 4.04 14.21
C VAL A 46 -24.16 4.79 15.44
N ARG A 47 -22.88 5.18 15.44
CA ARG A 47 -22.25 5.91 16.54
C ARG A 47 -22.36 7.41 16.27
N ILE A 48 -22.97 8.15 17.19
CA ILE A 48 -23.08 9.61 17.13
C ILE A 48 -22.14 10.20 18.16
N ILE A 49 -21.30 11.13 17.73
CA ILE A 49 -20.18 11.67 18.49
C ILE A 49 -20.33 13.19 18.56
N LEU A 50 -20.15 13.76 19.75
CA LEU A 50 -20.02 15.20 19.96
C LEU A 50 -18.57 15.57 20.32
N ASN A 51 -18.07 16.68 19.78
CA ASN A 51 -16.76 17.26 20.06
C ASN A 51 -15.61 16.24 20.00
N GLY A 52 -15.60 15.37 18.98
CA GLY A 52 -14.52 14.40 18.78
C GLY A 52 -14.42 13.30 19.85
N GLY A 53 -15.49 13.04 20.62
CA GLY A 53 -15.55 11.93 21.58
C GLY A 53 -15.92 12.31 23.01
N GLU A 54 -16.12 13.60 23.29
CA GLU A 54 -16.51 14.09 24.62
C GLU A 54 -17.85 13.50 25.08
N HIS A 55 -18.80 13.40 24.16
CA HIS A 55 -20.05 12.68 24.38
C HIS A 55 -20.31 11.73 23.21
N ILE A 56 -20.67 10.49 23.54
CA ILE A 56 -20.95 9.44 22.56
C ILE A 56 -22.30 8.81 22.89
N THR A 57 -23.13 8.65 21.87
CA THR A 57 -24.40 7.91 21.96
C THR A 57 -24.57 7.03 20.72
N PHE A 58 -25.52 6.11 20.78
CA PHE A 58 -25.85 5.21 19.67
C PHE A 58 -27.28 5.44 19.20
N SER A 59 -27.51 5.22 17.92
CA SER A 59 -28.87 5.23 17.36
C SER A 59 -29.67 4.00 17.81
N LEU A 60 -30.93 4.24 18.13
CA LEU A 60 -31.93 3.21 18.35
C LEU A 60 -32.36 2.57 17.03
N ARG A 61 -33.06 1.43 17.10
CA ARG A 61 -33.58 0.69 15.91
C ARG A 61 -34.49 1.55 15.02
N ASN A 62 -35.14 2.56 15.57
CA ASN A 62 -36.00 3.49 14.84
C ASN A 62 -35.25 4.71 14.27
N GLY A 63 -33.92 4.74 14.41
CA GLY A 63 -33.03 5.83 13.99
C GLY A 63 -32.94 6.99 14.98
N ASP A 64 -33.66 6.97 16.10
CA ASP A 64 -33.64 8.06 17.07
C ASP A 64 -32.39 7.98 17.94
N PHE A 65 -31.87 9.13 18.36
CA PHE A 65 -30.75 9.24 19.30
C PHE A 65 -30.99 10.40 20.26
N LYS A 66 -30.43 10.27 21.46
CA LYS A 66 -30.55 11.28 22.52
C LYS A 66 -29.23 11.42 23.26
N PHE A 67 -28.83 12.67 23.49
CA PHE A 67 -27.83 13.05 24.47
C PHE A 67 -28.54 13.76 25.62
N ALA A 68 -28.38 13.25 26.83
CA ALA A 68 -28.95 13.86 28.03
C ALA A 68 -27.90 14.71 28.75
N LEU A 69 -28.35 15.74 29.46
CA LEU A 69 -27.51 16.54 30.36
C LEU A 69 -26.29 17.19 29.67
N LEU A 70 -26.49 17.73 28.46
CA LEU A 70 -25.46 18.53 27.79
C LEU A 70 -25.44 19.94 28.36
N LYS A 71 -24.26 20.48 28.63
CA LYS A 71 -24.10 21.89 29.04
C LYS A 71 -24.52 22.80 27.88
N SER A 72 -25.10 23.96 28.18
CA SER A 72 -25.38 24.98 27.16
C SER A 72 -24.10 25.39 26.43
N GLY A 73 -24.10 25.30 25.10
CA GLY A 73 -22.91 25.52 24.29
C GLY A 73 -23.00 24.97 22.87
N ILE A 74 -21.97 25.26 22.08
CA ILE A 74 -21.85 24.81 20.70
C ILE A 74 -21.04 23.51 20.67
N TYR A 75 -21.62 22.48 20.06
CA TYR A 75 -21.03 21.17 19.88
C TYR A 75 -20.84 20.86 18.39
N PHE A 76 -19.79 20.10 18.08
CA PHE A 76 -19.58 19.52 16.77
C PHE A 76 -20.12 18.09 16.73
N LEU A 77 -21.18 17.87 15.96
CA LEU A 77 -21.84 16.58 15.84
C LEU A 77 -21.35 15.84 14.59
N GLU A 78 -20.86 14.63 14.82
CA GLU A 78 -20.41 13.69 13.80
C GLU A 78 -21.18 12.38 13.91
N VAL A 79 -21.42 11.74 12.77
CA VAL A 79 -22.08 10.45 12.70
C VAL A 79 -21.13 9.46 12.04
N ASP A 80 -20.67 8.49 12.81
CA ASP A 80 -19.83 7.41 12.34
C ASP A 80 -20.70 6.18 12.03
N SER A 81 -20.92 5.98 10.74
CA SER A 81 -21.64 4.83 10.19
C SER A 81 -20.70 4.00 9.32
N PRO A 82 -20.82 2.66 9.35
CA PRO A 82 -20.05 1.80 8.46
C PRO A 82 -20.50 1.96 7.00
N ASP A 83 -21.79 2.16 6.74
CA ASP A 83 -22.31 2.06 5.38
C ASP A 83 -22.54 3.41 4.70
N TYR A 84 -22.62 4.50 5.47
CA TYR A 84 -22.99 5.82 4.97
C TYR A 84 -22.05 6.90 5.49
N ILE A 85 -21.87 7.93 4.66
CA ILE A 85 -21.14 9.14 5.02
C ILE A 85 -22.16 10.21 5.38
N PHE A 86 -21.96 10.88 6.51
CA PHE A 86 -22.77 12.00 6.96
C PHE A 86 -21.94 13.28 6.96
N ALA A 87 -22.57 14.41 6.66
CA ALA A 87 -21.93 15.71 6.80
C ALA A 87 -21.82 16.06 8.30
N PRO A 88 -20.68 16.62 8.74
CA PRO A 88 -20.56 17.09 10.12
C PRO A 88 -21.38 18.36 10.33
N ILE A 89 -22.01 18.48 11.51
CA ILE A 89 -22.96 19.56 11.81
C ILE A 89 -22.56 20.24 13.11
N LYS A 90 -22.53 21.58 13.11
CA LYS A 90 -22.40 22.38 14.35
C LYS A 90 -23.79 22.55 14.96
N VAL A 91 -23.96 22.11 16.20
CA VAL A 91 -25.22 22.19 16.95
C VAL A 91 -25.03 23.10 18.15
N ASP A 92 -25.87 24.12 18.28
CA ASP A 92 -25.95 25.00 19.44
C ASP A 92 -27.07 24.53 20.36
N VAL A 93 -26.68 24.01 21.52
CA VAL A 93 -27.55 23.38 22.50
C VAL A 93 -27.93 24.42 23.56
N CYS A 94 -29.24 24.60 23.79
CA CYS A 94 -29.83 25.64 24.65
C CYS A 94 -29.61 27.09 24.16
N THR A 95 -30.15 27.48 23.00
CA THR A 95 -30.29 28.92 22.70
C THR A 95 -31.33 29.53 23.64
N LYS A 96 -31.05 30.72 24.23
CA LYS A 96 -31.93 31.51 25.13
C LYS A 96 -33.43 31.21 24.93
N GLY A 97 -33.99 30.24 25.67
CA GLY A 97 -35.37 29.76 25.49
C GLY A 97 -35.58 28.31 24.99
N LYS A 98 -34.62 27.38 25.18
CA LYS A 98 -34.72 25.92 24.86
C LYS A 98 -34.73 25.54 23.37
N ALA A 99 -34.45 26.47 22.46
CA ALA A 99 -34.37 26.14 21.04
C ALA A 99 -32.99 25.55 20.68
N ILE A 100 -32.97 24.49 19.86
CA ILE A 100 -31.75 23.90 19.31
C ILE A 100 -31.53 24.50 17.92
N ARG A 101 -30.33 25.01 17.65
CA ARG A 101 -29.93 25.47 16.31
C ARG A 101 -28.88 24.54 15.76
N ALA A 102 -28.96 24.23 14.47
CA ALA A 102 -27.98 23.37 13.82
C ALA A 102 -27.60 23.94 12.46
N LYS A 103 -26.37 23.68 12.02
CA LYS A 103 -25.88 24.10 10.72
C LYS A 103 -24.80 23.17 10.20
N THR A 104 -24.69 23.06 8.89
CA THR A 104 -23.52 22.47 8.24
C THR A 104 -22.29 23.33 8.58
N ALA A 105 -21.11 22.72 8.66
CA ALA A 105 -19.90 23.32 9.25
C ALA A 105 -19.52 24.73 8.74
N ASP A 106 -19.95 25.10 7.53
CA ASP A 106 -19.55 26.30 6.78
C ASP A 106 -20.60 27.44 6.72
N GLU A 107 -21.81 27.25 7.28
CA GLU A 107 -22.91 28.22 7.16
C GLU A 107 -23.18 29.02 8.45
N THR A 108 -24.20 29.88 8.47
CA THR A 108 -24.71 30.58 9.67
C THR A 108 -25.71 29.70 10.43
N PHE A 109 -25.85 29.89 11.75
CA PHE A 109 -26.76 29.08 12.57
C PHE A 109 -28.22 29.39 12.21
N GLN A 110 -28.95 28.36 11.77
CA GLN A 110 -30.39 28.46 11.51
C GLN A 110 -31.18 27.70 12.58
N SER A 111 -32.37 28.20 12.90
CA SER A 111 -33.29 27.47 13.78
C SER A 111 -33.81 26.24 13.05
N VAL A 112 -33.56 25.06 13.59
CA VAL A 112 -33.97 23.79 13.00
C VAL A 112 -35.15 23.23 13.77
N LYS A 113 -36.12 22.64 13.05
CA LYS A 113 -37.26 21.97 13.67
C LYS A 113 -36.76 20.77 14.48
N HIS A 114 -37.15 20.73 15.75
CA HIS A 114 -36.87 19.60 16.63
C HIS A 114 -37.83 18.42 16.34
N PRO A 115 -37.38 17.16 16.35
CA PRO A 115 -36.01 16.66 16.56
C PRO A 115 -35.10 16.81 15.31
N LEU A 116 -33.79 16.91 15.53
CA LEU A 116 -32.79 17.11 14.47
C LEU A 116 -32.76 15.93 13.49
N LYS A 117 -33.04 16.16 12.21
CA LYS A 117 -33.00 15.10 11.19
C LYS A 117 -31.65 15.07 10.46
N LEU A 118 -30.98 13.93 10.53
CA LEU A 118 -29.68 13.70 9.88
C LEU A 118 -29.87 12.83 8.63
N LEU A 119 -29.41 13.35 7.49
CA LEU A 119 -29.46 12.67 6.19
C LEU A 119 -28.05 12.29 5.74
N PRO A 120 -27.85 11.08 5.21
CA PRO A 120 -26.56 10.68 4.66
C PRO A 120 -26.27 11.46 3.37
N TYR A 121 -25.01 11.82 3.17
CA TYR A 121 -24.50 12.39 1.92
C TYR A 121 -24.44 11.33 0.82
N GLY A 122 -24.04 10.10 1.17
CA GLY A 122 -23.93 8.98 0.24
C GLY A 122 -23.45 7.69 0.90
N PRO A 123 -23.40 6.56 0.18
CA PRO A 123 -22.84 5.32 0.68
C PRO A 123 -21.33 5.44 0.86
N LYS A 124 -20.80 4.83 1.91
CA LYS A 124 -19.36 4.76 2.20
C LYS A 124 -18.74 3.63 1.37
N ILE A 125 -17.88 3.99 0.42
CA ILE A 125 -17.19 3.03 -0.44
C ILE A 125 -15.78 2.82 0.12
N TYR A 126 -15.54 1.62 0.69
CA TYR A 126 -14.23 1.26 1.26
C TYR A 126 -13.21 0.80 0.22
N TYR A 127 -13.69 0.27 -0.90
CA TYR A 127 -12.86 -0.32 -1.94
C TYR A 127 -12.92 0.52 -3.19
N GLU A 128 -11.75 0.93 -3.67
CA GLU A 128 -11.61 1.45 -5.02
C GLU A 128 -11.89 0.31 -6.01
N LYS A 129 -12.71 0.56 -7.03
CA LYS A 129 -12.97 -0.45 -8.06
C LYS A 129 -11.71 -0.62 -8.90
N GLU A 130 -11.31 -1.87 -9.15
CA GLU A 130 -10.19 -2.15 -10.04
C GLU A 130 -10.43 -1.52 -11.43
N PRO A 131 -9.41 -0.86 -12.00
CA PRO A 131 -9.55 -0.33 -13.35
C PRO A 131 -9.76 -1.49 -14.34
N PRO A 132 -10.63 -1.35 -15.34
CA PRO A 132 -10.82 -2.39 -16.34
C PRO A 132 -9.51 -2.68 -17.07
N PHE A 133 -9.27 -3.95 -17.37
CA PHE A 133 -8.11 -4.39 -18.13
C PHE A 133 -8.08 -3.67 -19.49
N ASN A 134 -6.95 -3.01 -19.79
CA ASN A 134 -6.78 -2.26 -21.03
C ASN A 134 -5.42 -2.59 -21.65
N LEU A 135 -5.43 -3.32 -22.77
CA LEU A 135 -4.22 -3.71 -23.51
C LEU A 135 -3.36 -2.50 -23.91
N PHE A 136 -3.97 -1.35 -24.18
CA PHE A 136 -3.23 -0.12 -24.51
C PHE A 136 -2.37 0.39 -23.35
N LYS A 137 -2.72 0.07 -22.09
CA LYS A 137 -1.89 0.41 -20.93
C LYS A 137 -0.62 -0.46 -20.89
N ILE A 138 -0.68 -1.70 -21.36
CA ILE A 138 0.50 -2.57 -21.45
C ILE A 138 1.48 -2.01 -22.47
N PHE A 139 0.99 -1.64 -23.66
CA PHE A 139 1.84 -1.02 -24.70
C PHE A 139 2.51 0.28 -24.22
N LYS A 140 1.84 1.08 -23.39
CA LYS A 140 2.40 2.31 -22.80
C LYS A 140 3.21 2.08 -21.52
N SER A 141 3.24 0.86 -21.00
CA SER A 141 4.00 0.54 -19.80
C SER A 141 5.48 0.33 -20.15
N PRO A 142 6.43 0.75 -19.30
CA PRO A 142 7.85 0.47 -19.49
C PRO A 142 8.13 -1.02 -19.74
N LEU A 143 7.41 -1.91 -19.04
CA LEU A 143 7.56 -3.36 -19.19
C LEU A 143 7.05 -3.86 -20.55
N GLY A 144 5.93 -3.33 -21.04
CA GLY A 144 5.39 -3.72 -22.35
C GLY A 144 6.25 -3.25 -23.51
N ILE A 145 6.86 -2.06 -23.41
CA ILE A 145 7.80 -1.56 -24.42
C ILE A 145 9.03 -2.46 -24.51
N VAL A 146 9.62 -2.84 -23.36
CA VAL A 146 10.77 -3.76 -23.31
C VAL A 146 10.41 -5.13 -23.89
N ALA A 147 9.22 -5.66 -23.56
CA ALA A 147 8.77 -6.95 -24.09
C ALA A 147 8.61 -6.93 -25.63
N ILE A 148 8.05 -5.85 -26.19
CA ILE A 148 7.90 -5.68 -27.64
C ILE A 148 9.25 -5.54 -28.33
N LEU A 149 10.17 -4.74 -27.76
CA LEU A 149 11.51 -4.58 -28.30
C LEU A 149 12.28 -5.91 -28.29
N ALA A 150 12.19 -6.68 -27.22
CA ALA A 150 12.82 -7.99 -27.11
C ALA A 150 12.25 -8.98 -28.15
N LEU A 151 10.93 -8.98 -28.39
CA LEU A 151 10.34 -9.82 -29.44
C LEU A 151 10.83 -9.41 -30.84
N PHE A 152 10.93 -8.11 -31.09
CA PHE A 152 11.42 -7.56 -32.35
C PHE A 152 12.87 -7.97 -32.63
N THR A 153 13.75 -7.87 -31.63
CA THR A 153 15.15 -8.30 -31.79
C THR A 153 15.24 -9.80 -32.05
N ILE A 154 14.49 -10.65 -31.34
CA ILE A 154 14.47 -12.11 -31.57
C ILE A 154 14.09 -12.47 -33.01
N LEU A 155 13.17 -11.73 -33.64
CA LEU A 155 12.74 -12.00 -35.02
C LEU A 155 13.72 -11.47 -36.09
N ILE A 156 14.44 -10.39 -35.79
CA ILE A 156 15.28 -9.69 -36.78
C ILE A 156 16.75 -10.10 -36.70
N LEU A 157 17.29 -10.34 -35.50
CA LEU A 157 18.68 -10.79 -35.33
C LEU A 157 19.04 -12.02 -36.19
N PRO A 158 18.22 -13.09 -36.26
CA PRO A 158 18.55 -14.25 -37.11
C PRO A 158 18.58 -13.91 -38.60
N LYS A 159 17.78 -12.92 -39.06
CA LYS A 159 17.74 -12.48 -40.47
C LYS A 159 18.95 -11.63 -40.86
N ILE A 160 19.49 -10.87 -39.91
CA ILE A 160 20.67 -10.04 -40.12
C ILE A 160 21.92 -10.93 -40.07
N THR A 161 22.04 -11.79 -39.06
CA THR A 161 23.21 -12.67 -38.88
C THR A 161 23.36 -13.73 -39.99
N SER A 162 22.27 -14.16 -40.63
CA SER A 162 22.34 -15.10 -41.75
C SER A 162 22.92 -14.51 -43.04
N ASN A 163 22.98 -13.17 -43.14
CA ASN A 163 23.42 -12.45 -44.35
C ASN A 163 24.76 -11.72 -44.16
N ILE A 164 25.45 -11.92 -43.04
CA ILE A 164 26.74 -11.27 -42.72
C ILE A 164 27.89 -12.23 -43.02
N ASP A 165 28.94 -11.74 -43.69
CA ASP A 165 30.15 -12.50 -43.97
C ASP A 165 30.95 -12.81 -42.69
N GLN A 166 31.65 -13.96 -42.65
CA GLN A 166 32.37 -14.41 -41.45
C GLN A 166 33.42 -13.42 -40.92
N GLU A 167 34.01 -12.59 -41.78
CA GLU A 167 34.96 -11.54 -41.38
C GLU A 167 34.28 -10.34 -40.69
N GLU A 168 33.09 -9.94 -41.16
CA GLU A 168 32.30 -8.89 -40.50
C GLU A 168 31.74 -9.37 -39.16
N LEU A 169 31.40 -10.65 -39.03
CA LEU A 169 31.02 -11.25 -37.75
C LEU A 169 32.15 -11.15 -36.71
N GLN A 170 33.40 -11.32 -37.12
CA GLN A 170 34.57 -11.18 -36.25
C GLN A 170 34.78 -9.71 -35.82
N ASN A 171 34.55 -8.75 -36.72
CA ASN A 171 34.61 -7.32 -36.40
C ASN A 171 33.46 -6.89 -35.47
N LEU A 172 32.26 -7.47 -35.62
CA LEU A 172 31.13 -7.27 -34.71
C LEU A 172 31.36 -7.92 -33.34
N GLN A 173 32.05 -9.06 -33.31
CA GLN A 173 32.51 -9.68 -32.07
C GLN A 173 33.53 -8.83 -31.32
N GLN A 174 34.25 -7.93 -32.01
CA GLN A 174 35.12 -6.91 -31.41
C GLN A 174 34.32 -5.70 -30.88
N GLN A 175 33.19 -5.34 -31.50
CA GLN A 175 32.25 -4.32 -31.00
C GLN A 175 31.35 -4.82 -29.84
N ARG A 176 31.84 -5.78 -29.05
CA ARG A 176 31.09 -6.51 -28.01
C ARG A 176 30.61 -5.65 -26.83
N GLU A 177 30.97 -4.38 -26.76
CA GLU A 177 30.71 -3.50 -25.61
C GLU A 177 29.21 -3.30 -25.32
N ALA A 178 28.38 -3.11 -26.36
CA ALA A 178 26.92 -3.00 -26.19
C ALA A 178 26.26 -4.37 -25.91
N SER A 179 26.89 -5.46 -26.37
CA SER A 179 26.46 -6.84 -26.12
C SER A 179 26.75 -7.27 -24.67
N ASN A 180 27.84 -6.77 -24.09
CA ASN A 180 28.27 -7.10 -22.72
C ASN A 180 27.22 -6.77 -21.66
N PHE A 181 26.37 -5.76 -21.89
CA PHE A 181 25.22 -5.48 -21.01
C PHE A 181 24.15 -6.60 -21.08
N VAL A 182 23.89 -7.16 -22.26
CA VAL A 182 22.89 -8.21 -22.52
C VAL A 182 23.41 -9.63 -22.24
N THR A 183 24.73 -9.82 -22.29
CA THR A 183 25.37 -11.10 -21.95
C THR A 183 25.92 -11.12 -20.54
N ASN A 184 26.10 -9.97 -19.89
CA ASN A 184 26.84 -9.83 -18.63
C ASN A 184 28.25 -10.48 -18.71
N TYR A 185 28.92 -10.33 -19.85
CA TYR A 185 30.25 -10.89 -20.11
C TYR A 185 30.30 -12.44 -20.10
N TRP A 186 29.17 -13.10 -20.39
CA TRP A 186 29.10 -14.54 -20.65
C TRP A 186 29.08 -14.81 -22.16
N ASP A 187 29.38 -16.04 -22.56
CA ASP A 187 29.23 -16.47 -23.95
C ASP A 187 27.76 -16.58 -24.39
N THR A 188 26.85 -16.86 -23.43
CA THR A 188 25.41 -16.92 -23.68
C THR A 188 24.68 -15.68 -23.19
N SER A 189 23.62 -15.25 -23.89
CA SER A 189 22.79 -14.09 -23.47
C SER A 189 21.78 -14.48 -22.39
N PHE A 190 21.55 -13.64 -21.36
CA PHE A 190 20.57 -14.00 -20.31
C PHE A 190 19.12 -14.04 -20.84
N LEU A 191 18.80 -13.28 -21.91
CA LEU A 191 17.48 -13.30 -22.56
C LEU A 191 17.21 -14.55 -23.42
N GLN A 192 18.21 -15.40 -23.61
CA GLN A 192 18.09 -16.56 -24.48
C GLN A 192 17.34 -17.75 -23.81
N CYS A 193 16.65 -17.56 -22.67
CA CYS A 193 15.93 -18.66 -21.99
C CYS A 193 14.95 -19.36 -22.94
N LEU A 194 14.39 -18.59 -23.89
CA LEU A 194 13.40 -19.06 -24.85
C LEU A 194 13.96 -20.05 -25.87
N SER A 195 15.29 -20.18 -26.02
CA SER A 195 15.88 -21.19 -26.91
C SER A 195 15.91 -22.59 -26.29
N ASP A 196 16.01 -22.68 -24.96
CA ASP A 196 15.98 -23.94 -24.19
C ASP A 196 14.73 -23.97 -23.31
N ILE A 197 13.58 -24.18 -23.94
CA ILE A 197 12.27 -24.28 -23.28
C ILE A 197 12.29 -25.22 -22.06
N PRO A 198 12.92 -26.42 -22.10
CA PRO A 198 12.96 -27.31 -20.94
C PRO A 198 13.67 -26.70 -19.73
N ILE A 199 14.77 -25.99 -19.95
CA ILE A 199 15.52 -25.32 -18.87
C ILE A 199 14.67 -24.16 -18.35
N CYS A 200 14.08 -23.34 -19.23
CA CYS A 200 13.29 -22.19 -18.80
C CYS A 200 12.04 -22.61 -18.00
N LEU A 201 11.32 -23.66 -18.45
CA LEU A 201 10.20 -24.23 -17.69
C LEU A 201 10.66 -24.79 -16.34
N LYS A 202 11.76 -25.55 -16.30
CA LYS A 202 12.29 -26.11 -15.05
C LYS A 202 12.69 -25.01 -14.05
N THR A 203 13.26 -23.90 -14.54
CA THR A 203 13.62 -22.74 -13.72
C THR A 203 12.38 -22.03 -13.17
N ILE A 204 11.32 -21.90 -13.96
CA ILE A 204 10.06 -21.26 -13.53
C ILE A 204 9.34 -22.12 -12.48
N PHE A 205 9.18 -23.42 -12.73
CA PHE A 205 8.37 -24.28 -11.86
C PHE A 205 9.15 -24.88 -10.69
N CYS A 206 10.46 -25.07 -10.83
CA CYS A 206 11.31 -25.72 -9.83
C CYS A 206 12.69 -25.03 -9.71
N PRO A 207 12.76 -23.75 -9.31
CA PRO A 207 14.02 -22.99 -9.26
C PRO A 207 15.06 -23.62 -8.34
N CYS A 208 14.66 -24.21 -7.20
CA CYS A 208 15.59 -24.90 -6.31
C CYS A 208 16.28 -26.12 -6.95
N LEU A 209 15.62 -26.84 -7.87
CA LEU A 209 16.27 -27.93 -8.60
C LEU A 209 17.33 -27.42 -9.58
N VAL A 210 17.09 -26.24 -10.18
CA VAL A 210 18.05 -25.61 -11.10
C VAL A 210 19.22 -25.02 -10.32
N LEU A 211 18.96 -24.32 -9.22
CA LEU A 211 19.99 -23.84 -8.27
C LEU A 211 20.91 -24.97 -7.82
N ALA A 212 20.33 -26.06 -7.32
CA ALA A 212 21.06 -27.23 -6.87
C ALA A 212 21.86 -27.88 -8.01
N GLY A 213 21.25 -28.01 -9.19
CA GLY A 213 21.88 -28.57 -10.38
C GLY A 213 23.05 -27.73 -10.88
N ASN A 214 22.91 -26.40 -10.91
CA ASN A 214 23.95 -25.47 -11.31
C ASN A 214 25.12 -25.52 -10.33
N LYS A 215 24.84 -25.53 -9.02
CA LYS A 215 25.87 -25.65 -7.99
C LYS A 215 26.62 -26.98 -8.08
N ALA A 216 25.91 -28.10 -8.18
CA ALA A 216 26.53 -29.41 -8.35
C ALA A 216 27.36 -29.48 -9.66
N GLY A 217 26.85 -28.89 -10.75
CA GLY A 217 27.57 -28.78 -12.02
C GLY A 217 28.83 -27.91 -11.95
N ALA A 218 28.80 -26.81 -11.21
CA ALA A 218 29.97 -25.98 -10.93
C ALA A 218 31.03 -26.76 -10.14
N ASP A 219 30.60 -27.56 -9.17
CA ASP A 219 31.41 -28.43 -8.31
C ASP A 219 31.87 -29.75 -8.99
N GLU A 220 31.50 -30.02 -10.26
CA GLU A 220 31.80 -31.28 -10.97
C GLU A 220 31.32 -32.56 -10.28
N ARG A 221 30.18 -32.46 -9.58
CA ARG A 221 29.56 -33.58 -8.89
C ARG A 221 28.11 -33.78 -9.34
N GLU A 222 27.55 -34.94 -9.00
CA GLU A 222 26.13 -35.20 -9.19
C GLU A 222 25.28 -34.41 -8.18
N CYS A 223 24.06 -34.06 -8.60
CA CYS A 223 23.11 -33.31 -7.79
C CYS A 223 22.29 -34.28 -6.93
N ASN A 224 22.29 -34.08 -5.62
CA ASN A 224 21.59 -34.92 -4.65
C ASN A 224 20.33 -34.23 -4.11
N LEU A 225 19.46 -35.01 -3.44
CA LEU A 225 18.26 -34.49 -2.80
C LEU A 225 18.56 -33.39 -1.77
N CYS A 226 19.66 -33.54 -1.00
CA CYS A 226 20.07 -32.54 -0.01
C CYS A 226 20.38 -31.19 -0.64
N ASP A 227 20.97 -31.15 -1.84
CA ASP A 227 21.26 -29.90 -2.55
C ASP A 227 19.97 -29.16 -2.94
N CYS A 228 18.93 -29.93 -3.27
CA CYS A 228 17.61 -29.40 -3.64
C CYS A 228 16.84 -28.84 -2.44
N LEU A 229 17.08 -29.39 -1.24
CA LEU A 229 16.47 -28.92 0.02
C LEU A 229 17.24 -27.74 0.63
N CYS A 230 18.56 -27.69 0.43
CA CYS A 230 19.43 -26.61 0.90
C CYS A 230 19.81 -25.70 -0.27
N CYS A 231 18.85 -24.90 -0.77
CA CYS A 231 19.05 -24.13 -1.99
C CYS A 231 20.27 -23.19 -1.86
N PRO A 232 21.31 -23.37 -2.69
CA PRO A 232 22.52 -22.56 -2.62
C PRO A 232 22.25 -21.11 -3.03
N ARG A 233 23.08 -20.18 -2.57
CA ARG A 233 23.01 -18.79 -3.04
C ARG A 233 23.61 -18.69 -4.44
N GLU A 234 22.77 -18.33 -5.41
CA GLU A 234 23.16 -18.25 -6.82
C GLU A 234 24.38 -17.36 -7.08
N TYR A 235 24.51 -16.24 -6.36
CA TYR A 235 25.65 -15.34 -6.51
C TYR A 235 27.00 -16.07 -6.41
N PHE A 236 27.15 -16.97 -5.42
CA PHE A 236 28.39 -17.71 -5.23
C PHE A 236 28.58 -18.79 -6.29
N THR A 237 27.50 -19.48 -6.68
CA THR A 237 27.54 -20.45 -7.78
C THR A 237 28.01 -19.78 -9.07
N ARG A 238 27.42 -18.64 -9.39
CA ARG A 238 27.75 -17.86 -10.59
C ARG A 238 29.20 -17.40 -10.58
N GLN A 239 29.68 -16.82 -9.48
CA GLN A 239 31.08 -16.42 -9.32
C GLN A 239 32.05 -17.60 -9.45
N GLN A 240 31.70 -18.76 -8.90
CA GLN A 240 32.49 -19.98 -9.07
C GLN A 240 32.57 -20.42 -10.54
N ILE A 241 31.45 -20.38 -11.27
CA ILE A 241 31.42 -20.70 -12.70
C ILE A 241 32.31 -19.72 -13.48
N ARG A 242 32.27 -18.42 -13.16
CA ARG A 242 33.12 -17.40 -13.78
C ARG A 242 34.61 -17.68 -13.58
N SER A 243 35.01 -17.86 -12.33
CA SER A 243 36.39 -18.15 -11.95
C SER A 243 36.90 -19.42 -12.63
N LYS A 244 36.05 -20.45 -12.73
CA LYS A 244 36.40 -21.74 -13.34
C LYS A 244 36.63 -21.69 -14.85
N TYR A 245 35.83 -20.89 -15.57
CA TYR A 245 35.89 -20.82 -17.04
C TYR A 245 36.56 -19.55 -17.58
N GLY A 246 37.09 -18.69 -16.70
CA GLY A 246 37.85 -17.49 -17.09
C GLY A 246 37.01 -16.33 -17.59
N PHE A 247 35.77 -16.19 -17.12
CA PHE A 247 34.92 -15.04 -17.47
C PHE A 247 35.29 -13.80 -16.63
N GLU A 248 35.24 -12.61 -17.23
CA GLU A 248 35.58 -11.33 -16.56
C GLU A 248 34.67 -11.08 -15.35
N GLU A 249 35.20 -10.86 -14.15
CA GLU A 249 34.37 -10.76 -12.95
C GLU A 249 33.62 -9.41 -12.85
N SER A 250 32.29 -9.46 -12.68
CA SER A 250 31.43 -8.27 -12.56
C SER A 250 30.54 -8.33 -11.30
N VAL A 251 31.10 -7.95 -10.16
CA VAL A 251 30.41 -8.02 -8.85
C VAL A 251 29.03 -7.34 -8.85
N LEU A 252 28.95 -6.13 -9.42
CA LEU A 252 27.72 -5.35 -9.46
C LEU A 252 26.64 -6.05 -10.30
N MET A 253 27.00 -6.52 -11.49
CA MET A 253 26.04 -7.12 -12.42
C MET A 253 25.57 -8.49 -11.92
N ASP A 254 26.46 -9.31 -11.35
CA ASP A 254 26.06 -10.58 -10.74
C ASP A 254 25.16 -10.39 -9.50
N CYS A 255 25.40 -9.32 -8.72
CA CYS A 255 24.49 -8.94 -7.64
C CYS A 255 23.10 -8.55 -8.16
N LEU A 256 23.04 -7.71 -9.21
CA LEU A 256 21.78 -7.32 -9.85
C LEU A 256 21.03 -8.52 -10.43
N MET A 257 21.74 -9.42 -11.11
CA MET A 257 21.17 -10.61 -11.75
C MET A 257 20.60 -11.61 -10.75
N THR A 258 21.05 -11.60 -9.49
CA THR A 258 20.53 -12.49 -8.43
C THR A 258 19.34 -11.91 -7.68
N THR A 259 18.87 -10.71 -8.04
CA THR A 259 17.63 -10.14 -7.49
C THR A 259 16.38 -10.83 -8.06
N PRO A 260 15.25 -10.82 -7.34
CA PRO A 260 14.03 -11.56 -7.74
C PRO A 260 13.55 -11.38 -9.19
N PRO A 261 13.59 -10.20 -9.84
CA PRO A 261 13.14 -10.08 -11.23
C PRO A 261 14.10 -10.72 -12.25
N LEU A 262 15.38 -10.89 -11.92
CA LEU A 262 16.42 -11.34 -12.86
C LEU A 262 16.96 -12.73 -12.53
N LEU A 263 16.72 -13.24 -11.32
CA LEU A 263 17.25 -14.51 -10.85
C LEU A 263 16.93 -15.67 -11.79
N MET A 264 15.73 -15.70 -12.37
CA MET A 264 15.34 -16.77 -13.30
C MET A 264 16.16 -16.73 -14.60
N LEU A 265 16.50 -15.53 -15.08
CA LEU A 265 17.32 -15.36 -16.27
C LEU A 265 18.77 -15.76 -15.98
N ALA A 266 19.29 -15.39 -14.80
CA ALA A 266 20.61 -15.81 -14.33
C ALA A 266 20.71 -17.34 -14.23
N LEU A 267 19.73 -17.98 -13.59
CA LEU A 267 19.69 -19.44 -13.43
C LEU A 267 19.65 -20.19 -14.77
N CYS A 268 18.84 -19.69 -15.71
CA CYS A 268 18.78 -20.25 -17.05
C CYS A 268 20.11 -20.08 -17.80
N GLN A 269 20.76 -18.93 -17.66
CA GLN A 269 22.05 -18.64 -18.28
C GLN A 269 23.13 -19.60 -17.76
N ASP A 270 23.25 -19.74 -16.45
CA ASP A 270 24.23 -20.63 -15.80
C ASP A 270 23.97 -22.10 -16.17
N ALA A 271 22.70 -22.53 -16.19
CA ALA A 271 22.33 -23.90 -16.54
C ALA A 271 22.69 -24.25 -17.99
N ARG A 272 22.44 -23.34 -18.94
CA ARG A 272 22.82 -23.54 -20.34
C ARG A 272 24.32 -23.54 -20.54
N GLU A 273 25.04 -22.65 -19.86
CA GLU A 273 26.51 -22.62 -19.94
C GLU A 273 27.09 -23.95 -19.47
N LEU A 274 26.67 -24.44 -18.30
CA LEU A 274 27.11 -25.72 -17.78
C LEU A 274 26.73 -26.89 -18.69
N LYS A 275 25.54 -26.86 -19.30
CA LYS A 275 25.11 -27.87 -20.28
C LYS A 275 25.99 -27.86 -21.53
N ALA A 276 26.21 -26.69 -22.13
CA ALA A 276 27.04 -26.54 -23.32
C ALA A 276 28.48 -27.04 -23.09
N ARG A 277 29.06 -26.79 -21.90
CA ARG A 277 30.41 -27.27 -21.55
C ARG A 277 30.45 -28.78 -21.28
N LYS A 278 29.36 -29.38 -20.80
CA LYS A 278 29.25 -30.84 -20.67
C LYS A 278 29.19 -31.51 -22.04
N ASP A 279 28.46 -30.92 -22.98
CA ASP A 279 28.31 -31.46 -24.34
C ASP A 279 29.61 -31.37 -25.17
N MET A 280 30.58 -30.54 -24.77
CA MET A 280 31.91 -30.42 -25.41
C MET A 280 32.96 -31.42 -24.90
N LYS A 281 32.72 -32.11 -23.77
CA LYS A 281 33.63 -33.10 -23.18
C LYS A 281 33.26 -34.51 -23.64
#